data_AF-A0A957E6J9-F1
#
_entry.id   AF-A0A957E6J9-F1
#
_cell.length_a   1.000
_cell.length_b   1.000
_cell.length_c   1.000
_cell.angle_alpha   90.00
_cell.angle_beta   90.00
_cell.angle_gamma   90.00
#
_symmetry.space_group_name_H-M   'P 1'
#
loop_
_entity.id
_entity.type
_entity.pdbx_description
1 polymer ?
#
loop_
_entity_poly.entity_id
_entity_poly.type
_entity_poly.pdbx_seq_one_letter_code
_entity_poly.pdbx_strand_id
1 'polypeptide(L)'
;DQHKGSCKRKWVIVSISIIFLFFLLIVCLSVFILSLGSQASEQLSTVMPEIPLDLQVPPETVPKIEDRIGELAIAYPSYLRPRSSERTDLTIHIPPNLASIQPTDLERLPSTITPTLKTLDHYTTHILVSEQMAAVLSSPTFSIEPIYPTQQRIDLDGDKTHWSWNITAPDSLSTGLLTLKVYKLYQENVDLDNLAPTWVGTIQVDVIQYTPTPQKLPMIAPTPSITQRIVDEPVSFIGIILIFIVGTAGVLIAYLTYKQNQQKKAALATAGSPEASTPSTLDTTEQIQLFHLLDQHYSDQELRTLCFELSVDYDDLPYPGQANKARELVALLARNGRLGELTTQIQRDRPTLFPLDDSGDDE
;
A
#
# COMPACT_ATOMS: atom_id res chain seq x y z
N ASP A 1 -46.78 -12.32 29.99
CA ASP A 1 -45.48 -11.62 30.17
C ASP A 1 -44.59 -12.05 31.35
N GLN A 2 -45.02 -12.86 32.32
CA GLN A 2 -44.12 -13.24 33.44
C GLN A 2 -43.02 -14.28 33.11
N HIS A 3 -43.08 -14.98 31.97
CA HIS A 3 -42.10 -16.03 31.65
C HIS A 3 -40.84 -15.54 30.90
N LYS A 4 -40.81 -14.31 30.38
CA LYS A 4 -39.65 -13.76 29.62
C LYS A 4 -38.50 -13.24 30.50
N GLY A 5 -38.71 -13.06 31.81
CA GLY A 5 -37.70 -12.54 32.74
C GLY A 5 -36.64 -13.55 33.19
N SER A 6 -36.95 -14.86 33.16
CA SER A 6 -36.07 -15.90 33.71
C SER A 6 -34.88 -16.23 32.81
N CYS A 7 -35.02 -16.06 31.49
CA CYS A 7 -33.96 -16.42 30.53
C CYS A 7 -32.77 -15.46 30.58
N LYS A 8 -32.98 -14.17 30.87
CA LYS A 8 -31.91 -13.17 30.90
C LYS A 8 -30.95 -13.33 32.09
N ARG A 9 -31.42 -13.81 33.24
CA ARG A 9 -30.55 -14.02 34.43
C ARG A 9 -29.55 -15.16 34.24
N LYS A 10 -29.91 -16.21 33.50
CA LYS A 10 -29.01 -17.35 33.26
C LYS A 10 -27.81 -16.97 32.36
N TRP A 11 -28.02 -16.10 31.37
CA TRP A 11 -26.95 -15.63 30.48
C TRP A 11 -25.91 -14.74 31.17
N VAL A 12 -26.34 -13.94 32.16
CA VAL A 12 -25.42 -13.07 32.92
C VAL A 12 -24.46 -13.91 33.78
N ILE A 13 -24.95 -14.97 34.44
CA ILE A 13 -24.11 -15.85 35.26
C ILE A 13 -23.09 -16.60 34.40
N VAL A 14 -23.48 -17.05 33.21
CA VAL A 14 -22.57 -17.74 32.28
C VAL A 14 -21.47 -16.80 31.77
N SER A 15 -21.79 -15.54 31.48
CA SER A 15 -20.77 -14.56 31.02
C SER A 15 -19.74 -14.24 32.10
N ILE A 16 -20.17 -14.10 33.35
CA ILE A 16 -19.25 -13.81 34.47
C ILE A 16 -18.28 -14.98 34.69
N SER A 17 -18.74 -16.22 34.59
CA SER A 17 -17.86 -17.40 34.71
C SER A 17 -16.82 -17.47 33.58
N ILE A 18 -17.20 -17.13 32.35
CA ILE A 18 -16.26 -17.14 31.20
C ILE A 18 -15.16 -16.08 31.39
N ILE A 19 -15.51 -14.88 31.85
CA ILE A 19 -14.54 -13.80 32.11
C ILE A 19 -13.56 -14.23 33.21
N PHE A 20 -14.06 -14.86 34.28
CA PHE A 20 -13.22 -15.33 35.39
C PHE A 20 -12.23 -16.42 34.93
N LEU A 21 -12.69 -17.33 34.07
CA LEU A 21 -11.86 -18.41 33.54
C LEU A 21 -10.76 -17.89 32.60
N PHE A 22 -11.07 -16.86 31.81
CA PHE A 22 -10.09 -16.18 30.95
C PHE A 22 -9.02 -15.47 31.77
N PHE A 23 -9.42 -14.81 32.86
CA PHE A 23 -8.48 -14.15 33.77
C PHE A 23 -7.53 -15.15 34.44
N LEU A 24 -8.04 -16.29 34.88
CA LEU A 24 -7.23 -17.36 35.48
C LEU A 24 -6.20 -17.93 34.48
N LEU A 25 -6.60 -18.07 33.21
CA LEU A 25 -5.73 -18.56 32.14
C LEU A 25 -4.57 -17.60 31.85
N ILE A 26 -4.84 -16.29 31.84
CA ILE A 26 -3.79 -15.26 31.68
C ILE A 26 -2.78 -15.34 32.83
N VAL A 27 -3.25 -15.47 34.07
CA VAL A 27 -2.37 -15.60 35.25
C VAL A 27 -1.50 -16.86 35.15
N CYS A 28 -2.08 -18.00 34.80
CA CYS A 28 -1.32 -19.24 34.61
C CYS A 28 -0.28 -19.13 33.48
N LEU A 29 -0.63 -18.51 32.35
CA LEU A 29 0.28 -18.32 31.22
C LEU A 29 1.47 -17.43 31.63
N SER A 30 1.23 -16.37 32.40
CA SER A 30 2.30 -15.51 32.90
C SER A 30 3.26 -16.22 33.87
N VAL A 31 2.75 -17.10 34.75
CA VAL A 31 3.60 -17.91 35.63
C VAL A 31 4.42 -18.94 34.83
N PHE A 32 3.84 -19.53 33.79
CA PHE A 32 4.53 -20.50 32.94
C PHE A 32 5.67 -19.88 32.12
N ILE A 33 5.44 -18.68 31.57
CA ILE A 33 6.48 -17.92 30.83
C ILE A 33 7.64 -17.55 31.77
N LEU A 34 7.36 -17.18 33.02
CA LEU A 34 8.39 -16.89 34.02
C LEU A 34 9.20 -18.14 34.41
N SER A 35 8.60 -19.33 34.40
CA SER A 35 9.30 -20.57 34.72
C SER A 35 10.24 -21.07 33.63
N LEU A 36 9.99 -20.74 32.36
CA LEU A 36 10.80 -21.19 31.22
C LEU A 36 12.11 -20.38 31.04
N GLY A 37 12.23 -19.20 31.64
CA GLY A 37 13.41 -18.35 31.55
C GLY A 37 14.62 -18.79 32.39
N SER A 38 14.49 -19.82 33.23
CA SER A 38 15.47 -20.14 34.30
C SER A 38 16.55 -21.18 33.94
N GLN A 39 16.56 -21.81 32.75
CA GLN A 39 17.40 -23.00 32.51
C GLN A 39 18.39 -22.95 31.34
N ALA A 40 18.69 -21.79 30.75
CA ALA A 40 19.47 -21.75 29.49
C ALA A 40 20.67 -20.78 29.49
N SER A 41 21.59 -20.87 30.47
CA SER A 41 22.89 -20.19 30.32
C SER A 41 24.05 -20.87 31.05
N GLU A 42 24.59 -21.95 30.47
CA GLU A 42 25.96 -22.37 30.73
C GLU A 42 26.52 -23.06 29.47
N GLN A 43 27.81 -22.87 29.21
CA GLN A 43 28.64 -23.43 28.12
C GLN A 43 28.63 -22.65 26.79
N LEU A 44 29.69 -21.85 26.54
CA LEU A 44 30.83 -22.25 25.68
C LEU A 44 31.52 -21.02 25.05
N SER A 45 32.74 -20.75 25.49
CA SER A 45 33.67 -19.76 24.95
C SER A 45 34.76 -20.49 24.16
N THR A 46 34.99 -20.17 22.88
CA THR A 46 36.31 -20.35 22.23
C THR A 46 36.43 -19.62 20.87
N VAL A 47 37.35 -18.64 20.86
CA VAL A 47 38.38 -18.23 19.85
C VAL A 47 38.15 -18.51 18.35
N MET A 48 38.25 -17.46 17.50
CA MET A 48 38.87 -17.52 16.17
C MET A 48 39.55 -16.18 15.79
N PRO A 49 40.56 -16.19 14.90
CA PRO A 49 41.56 -15.14 14.75
C PRO A 49 41.26 -14.13 13.62
N GLU A 50 41.92 -12.97 13.71
CA GLU A 50 41.90 -11.86 12.76
C GLU A 50 42.52 -12.23 11.41
N ILE A 51 41.87 -11.82 10.32
CA ILE A 51 42.39 -11.87 8.94
C ILE A 51 42.72 -10.42 8.52
N PRO A 52 43.95 -10.11 8.12
CA PRO A 52 44.29 -8.80 7.56
C PRO A 52 43.89 -8.75 6.08
N LEU A 53 43.07 -7.76 5.73
CA LEU A 53 42.71 -7.45 4.34
C LEU A 53 43.56 -6.25 3.89
N ASP A 54 44.56 -6.49 3.05
CA ASP A 54 45.26 -5.44 2.32
C ASP A 54 45.27 -5.80 0.83
N LEU A 55 44.46 -5.10 0.06
CA LEU A 55 44.44 -5.20 -1.40
C LEU A 55 44.27 -3.79 -1.97
N GLN A 56 45.40 -3.13 -2.20
CA GLN A 56 45.46 -1.89 -2.98
C GLN A 56 45.25 -2.22 -4.45
N VAL A 57 44.14 -1.75 -5.01
CA VAL A 57 43.88 -1.73 -6.45
C VAL A 57 44.39 -0.39 -7.00
N PRO A 58 45.24 -0.38 -8.05
CA PRO A 58 45.76 0.85 -8.64
C PRO A 58 44.64 1.66 -9.33
N PRO A 59 44.72 3.00 -9.34
CA PRO A 59 43.70 3.84 -9.95
C PRO A 59 43.75 3.69 -11.47
N GLU A 60 42.80 2.94 -12.01
CA GLU A 60 42.53 2.88 -13.44
C GLU A 60 41.97 4.25 -13.86
N THR A 61 42.64 4.89 -14.82
CA THR A 61 42.25 6.19 -15.37
C THR A 61 40.91 6.05 -16.11
N VAL A 62 39.83 6.34 -15.38
CA VAL A 62 38.47 6.48 -15.91
C VAL A 62 38.45 7.65 -16.91
N PRO A 63 37.92 7.48 -18.13
CA PRO A 63 37.69 8.59 -19.03
C PRO A 63 36.80 9.64 -18.35
N LYS A 64 37.09 10.93 -18.52
CA LYS A 64 36.28 12.02 -17.95
C LYS A 64 34.87 12.00 -18.57
N ILE A 65 33.95 11.33 -17.88
CA ILE A 65 32.50 11.36 -18.13
C ILE A 65 31.96 12.68 -17.54
N GLU A 66 32.22 13.80 -18.22
CA GLU A 66 31.64 15.11 -17.83
C GLU A 66 30.24 15.33 -18.42
N ASP A 67 29.77 14.46 -19.32
CA ASP A 67 28.38 14.39 -19.77
C ASP A 67 27.70 13.16 -19.17
N ARG A 68 27.23 13.28 -17.93
CA ARG A 68 26.57 12.17 -17.24
C ARG A 68 25.23 11.86 -17.90
N ILE A 69 25.15 10.68 -18.49
CA ILE A 69 23.94 9.98 -18.93
C ILE A 69 23.10 9.66 -17.67
N GLY A 70 21.76 9.73 -17.75
CA GLY A 70 20.88 9.49 -16.61
C GLY A 70 21.23 8.21 -15.84
N GLU A 71 21.13 8.26 -14.51
CA GLU A 71 21.49 7.15 -13.62
C GLU A 71 20.23 6.35 -13.25
N LEU A 72 20.17 5.09 -13.68
CA LEU A 72 19.14 4.13 -13.29
C LEU A 72 19.62 3.39 -12.04
N ALA A 73 18.95 3.61 -10.91
CA ALA A 73 19.15 2.86 -9.69
C ALA A 73 17.94 1.95 -9.44
N ILE A 74 18.19 0.65 -9.33
CA ILE A 74 17.17 -0.35 -8.99
C ILE A 74 17.47 -0.87 -7.59
N ALA A 75 16.54 -0.64 -6.66
CA ALA A 75 16.55 -1.25 -5.34
C ALA A 75 15.61 -2.45 -5.38
N TYR A 76 16.18 -3.66 -5.29
CA TYR A 76 15.43 -4.91 -5.31
C TYR A 76 15.96 -5.88 -4.26
N PRO A 77 15.12 -6.79 -3.75
CA PRO A 77 15.57 -7.82 -2.85
C PRO A 77 16.36 -8.89 -3.60
N SER A 78 17.58 -9.19 -3.15
CA SER A 78 18.39 -10.29 -3.68
C SER A 78 17.78 -11.67 -3.37
N TYR A 79 16.90 -11.75 -2.36
CA TYR A 79 16.16 -12.95 -2.00
C TYR A 79 14.76 -12.64 -1.47
N LEU A 80 13.82 -13.55 -1.71
CA LEU A 80 12.45 -13.47 -1.19
C LEU A 80 12.05 -14.74 -0.41
N ARG A 81 11.08 -14.60 0.50
CA ARG A 81 10.49 -15.77 1.17
C ARG A 81 9.29 -16.26 0.35
N PRO A 82 8.95 -17.55 0.39
CA PRO A 82 7.71 -18.03 -0.21
C PRO A 82 6.51 -17.22 0.27
N ARG A 83 5.65 -16.78 -0.67
CA ARG A 83 4.48 -15.92 -0.42
C ARG A 83 4.75 -14.54 0.16
N SER A 84 6.01 -14.11 0.34
CA SER A 84 6.26 -12.73 0.75
C SER A 84 6.04 -11.79 -0.42
N SER A 85 5.52 -10.60 -0.10
CA SER A 85 5.49 -9.47 -1.01
C SER A 85 6.52 -8.44 -0.55
N GLU A 86 7.30 -7.91 -1.49
CA GLU A 86 8.28 -6.85 -1.21
C GLU A 86 8.20 -5.78 -2.31
N ARG A 87 8.45 -4.54 -1.89
CA ARG A 87 8.45 -3.38 -2.79
C ARG A 87 9.80 -3.31 -3.50
N THR A 88 9.77 -3.21 -4.82
CA THR A 88 10.94 -2.92 -5.65
C THR A 88 10.79 -1.53 -6.23
N ASP A 89 11.84 -0.74 -6.10
CA ASP A 89 11.87 0.66 -6.49
C ASP A 89 12.89 0.88 -7.60
N LEU A 90 12.45 1.55 -8.66
CA LEU A 90 13.28 2.00 -9.76
C LEU A 90 13.32 3.52 -9.72
N THR A 91 14.50 4.06 -9.48
CA THR A 91 14.73 5.51 -9.52
C THR A 91 15.61 5.83 -10.70
N ILE A 92 15.11 6.67 -11.60
CA ILE A 92 15.91 7.25 -12.68
C ILE A 92 16.23 8.68 -12.30
N HIS A 93 17.52 8.98 -12.23
CA HIS A 93 18.00 10.35 -12.10
C HIS A 93 18.23 10.94 -13.49
N ILE A 94 17.62 12.08 -13.75
CA ILE A 94 17.77 12.81 -15.01
C ILE A 94 18.51 14.10 -14.72
N PRO A 95 19.73 14.26 -15.25
CA PRO A 95 20.44 15.52 -15.17
C PRO A 95 19.66 16.63 -15.89
N PRO A 96 19.55 17.85 -15.32
CA PRO A 96 18.81 18.96 -15.93
C PRO A 96 19.26 19.32 -17.35
N ASN A 97 20.54 19.09 -17.66
CA ASN A 97 21.12 19.34 -18.98
C ASN A 97 20.73 18.29 -20.04
N LEU A 98 20.21 17.13 -19.64
CA LEU A 98 19.74 16.08 -20.56
C LEU A 98 18.23 16.15 -20.83
N ALA A 99 17.48 16.88 -20.00
CA ALA A 99 16.05 17.08 -20.10
C ALA A 99 15.60 17.56 -21.50
N SER A 100 16.41 18.42 -22.14
CA SER A 100 16.12 19.02 -23.44
C SER A 100 16.69 18.28 -24.66
N ILE A 101 17.45 17.20 -24.46
CA ILE A 101 18.14 16.50 -25.55
C ILE A 101 17.23 15.42 -26.13
N GLN A 102 17.03 15.42 -27.45
CA GLN A 102 16.34 14.31 -28.11
C GLN A 102 17.13 13.02 -27.89
N PRO A 103 16.52 11.98 -27.28
CA PRO A 103 17.23 10.73 -27.02
C PRO A 103 17.57 10.08 -28.36
N THR A 104 18.87 9.84 -28.56
CA THR A 104 19.40 9.03 -29.67
C THR A 104 19.19 7.55 -29.34
N ASP A 105 19.09 6.70 -30.37
CA ASP A 105 18.97 5.25 -30.18
C ASP A 105 20.09 4.72 -29.28
N LEU A 106 19.71 4.01 -28.22
CA LEU A 106 20.65 3.43 -27.26
C LEU A 106 21.40 2.29 -27.95
N GLU A 107 22.68 2.51 -28.24
CA GLU A 107 23.57 1.40 -28.60
C GLU A 107 23.83 0.58 -27.33
N ARG A 108 23.43 -0.69 -27.35
CA ARG A 108 23.65 -1.62 -26.24
C ARG A 108 25.15 -1.82 -26.07
N LEU A 109 25.74 -1.12 -25.10
CA LEU A 109 27.12 -1.38 -24.71
C LEU A 109 27.22 -2.82 -24.20
N PRO A 110 28.08 -3.68 -24.78
CA PRO A 110 28.27 -5.03 -24.29
C PRO A 110 28.84 -4.94 -22.86
N SER A 111 28.09 -5.38 -21.86
CA SER A 111 28.60 -5.46 -20.50
C SER A 111 29.67 -6.54 -20.43
N THR A 112 30.93 -6.16 -20.33
CA THR A 112 32.07 -7.07 -20.10
C THR A 112 32.08 -7.61 -18.66
N ILE A 113 31.30 -7.01 -17.77
CA ILE A 113 31.17 -7.42 -16.38
C ILE A 113 29.97 -8.36 -16.29
N THR A 114 30.22 -9.65 -16.05
CA THR A 114 29.19 -10.56 -15.53
C THR A 114 29.05 -10.24 -14.04
N PRO A 115 27.98 -9.56 -13.58
CA PRO A 115 27.83 -9.28 -12.16
C PRO A 115 27.80 -10.62 -11.42
N THR A 116 28.71 -10.80 -10.48
CA THR A 116 28.70 -11.97 -9.61
C THR A 116 27.56 -11.78 -8.60
N LEU A 117 26.54 -12.63 -8.72
CA LEU A 117 25.20 -12.58 -8.12
C LEU A 117 25.07 -12.31 -6.60
N LYS A 118 26.15 -12.24 -5.83
CA LYS A 118 26.10 -12.27 -4.36
C LYS A 118 26.17 -10.93 -3.63
N THR A 119 26.38 -9.80 -4.32
CA THR A 119 26.74 -8.54 -3.63
C THR A 119 25.97 -7.29 -4.05
N LEU A 120 24.98 -7.42 -4.92
CA LEU A 120 24.28 -6.26 -5.46
C LEU A 120 22.83 -6.27 -5.00
N ASP A 121 22.60 -5.76 -3.79
CA ASP A 121 21.27 -5.29 -3.35
C ASP A 121 20.86 -4.02 -4.11
N HIS A 122 21.80 -3.42 -4.85
CA HIS A 122 21.62 -2.23 -5.68
C HIS A 122 22.26 -2.48 -7.05
N TYR A 123 21.50 -2.26 -8.13
CA TYR A 123 22.03 -2.28 -9.49
C TYR A 123 21.96 -0.87 -10.08
N THR A 124 23.11 -0.36 -10.52
CA THR A 124 23.22 0.93 -11.22
C THR A 124 23.60 0.70 -12.67
N THR A 125 22.87 1.32 -13.59
CA THR A 125 23.23 1.37 -15.01
C THR A 125 22.91 2.74 -15.59
N HIS A 126 23.52 3.09 -16.71
CA HIS A 126 23.34 4.40 -17.34
C HIS A 126 22.46 4.25 -18.58
N ILE A 127 21.37 5.04 -18.64
CA ILE A 127 20.46 5.07 -19.80
C ILE A 127 20.16 6.51 -20.21
N LEU A 128 19.99 6.74 -21.51
CA LEU A 128 19.52 8.02 -22.03
C LEU A 128 18.02 8.11 -21.76
N VAL A 129 17.56 9.20 -21.17
CA VAL A 129 16.19 9.37 -20.69
C VAL A 129 15.46 10.43 -21.55
N SER A 130 14.15 10.32 -21.69
CA SER A 130 13.27 11.28 -22.40
C SER A 130 12.10 11.69 -21.51
N GLU A 131 11.38 12.76 -21.83
CA GLU A 131 10.12 13.13 -21.13
C GLU A 131 9.05 12.03 -21.15
N GLN A 132 9.15 11.12 -22.10
CA GLN A 132 8.12 10.17 -22.47
C GLN A 132 8.71 8.76 -22.41
N MET A 133 8.96 8.26 -21.20
CA MET A 133 9.37 6.87 -20.98
C MET A 133 8.35 6.10 -20.14
N ALA A 134 8.24 4.81 -20.42
CA ALA A 134 7.51 3.86 -19.61
C ALA A 134 8.43 2.72 -19.17
N ALA A 135 8.29 2.27 -17.93
CA ALA A 135 9.00 1.12 -17.40
C ALA A 135 8.01 -0.01 -17.12
N VAL A 136 8.32 -1.23 -17.60
CA VAL A 136 7.52 -2.43 -17.38
C VAL A 136 8.40 -3.50 -16.76
N LEU A 137 8.05 -3.94 -15.56
CA LEU A 137 8.66 -5.08 -14.89
C LEU A 137 7.81 -6.33 -15.13
N SER A 138 8.43 -7.41 -15.59
CA SER A 138 7.74 -8.67 -15.92
C SER A 138 8.54 -9.88 -15.45
N SER A 139 7.83 -10.96 -15.13
CA SER A 139 8.45 -12.23 -14.77
C SER A 139 7.53 -13.40 -15.09
N PRO A 140 8.06 -14.56 -15.52
CA PRO A 140 7.26 -15.78 -15.68
C PRO A 140 6.93 -16.47 -14.35
N THR A 141 7.61 -16.12 -13.25
CA THR A 141 7.54 -16.87 -11.97
C THR A 141 7.01 -16.04 -10.81
N PHE A 142 7.24 -14.73 -10.82
CA PHE A 142 6.76 -13.80 -9.81
C PHE A 142 5.45 -13.16 -10.25
N SER A 143 4.55 -12.92 -9.29
CA SER A 143 3.40 -12.04 -9.51
C SER A 143 3.82 -10.60 -9.25
N ILE A 144 3.62 -9.74 -10.24
CA ILE A 144 4.06 -8.34 -10.22
C ILE A 144 2.83 -7.46 -10.35
N GLU A 145 2.65 -6.57 -9.36
CA GLU A 145 1.58 -5.58 -9.36
C GLU A 145 2.23 -4.18 -9.38
N PRO A 146 1.92 -3.33 -10.38
CA PRO A 146 2.44 -1.97 -10.40
C PRO A 146 1.81 -1.15 -9.28
N ILE A 147 2.63 -0.38 -8.59
CA ILE A 147 2.16 0.59 -7.60
C ILE A 147 2.01 1.91 -8.33
N TYR A 148 0.80 2.47 -8.29
CA TYR A 148 0.42 3.71 -8.95
C TYR A 148 1.48 4.82 -8.87
N PRO A 149 1.63 5.65 -9.94
CA PRO A 149 1.03 5.52 -11.28
C PRO A 149 1.81 4.58 -12.22
N THR A 150 1.09 3.79 -13.03
CA THR A 150 1.63 2.97 -14.14
C THR A 150 2.13 3.81 -15.33
N GLN A 151 1.63 5.03 -15.47
CA GLN A 151 2.08 6.02 -16.44
C GLN A 151 2.60 7.25 -15.69
N GLN A 152 3.91 7.29 -15.45
CA GLN A 152 4.55 8.50 -14.94
C GLN A 152 5.10 9.27 -16.13
N ARG A 153 4.51 10.44 -16.37
CA ARG A 153 5.16 11.47 -17.16
C ARG A 153 6.41 11.90 -16.38
N ILE A 154 7.54 11.89 -17.05
CA ILE A 154 8.78 12.34 -16.45
C ILE A 154 8.65 13.84 -16.25
N ASP A 155 8.55 14.26 -14.99
CA ASP A 155 8.57 15.68 -14.64
C ASP A 155 10.02 16.14 -14.68
N LEU A 156 10.42 16.81 -15.75
CA LEU A 156 11.78 17.29 -15.92
C LEU A 156 12.16 18.41 -14.95
N ASP A 157 11.19 19.01 -14.25
CA ASP A 157 11.45 20.00 -13.20
C ASP A 157 11.74 19.33 -11.83
N GLY A 158 11.56 18.01 -11.72
CA GLY A 158 11.97 17.20 -10.57
C GLY A 158 12.98 16.14 -11.02
N ASP A 159 14.24 16.27 -10.62
CA ASP A 159 15.42 15.49 -11.07
C ASP A 159 15.32 13.93 -11.03
N LYS A 160 14.17 13.36 -10.62
CA LYS A 160 13.97 11.92 -10.44
C LYS A 160 12.60 11.46 -10.90
N THR A 161 12.58 10.37 -11.66
CA THR A 161 11.38 9.58 -11.92
C THR A 161 11.44 8.30 -11.11
N HIS A 162 10.31 7.89 -10.50
CA HIS A 162 10.28 6.79 -9.55
C HIS A 162 9.17 5.80 -9.85
N TRP A 163 9.51 4.61 -10.36
CA TRP A 163 8.55 3.52 -10.53
C TRP A 163 8.65 2.53 -9.37
N SER A 164 7.51 2.01 -8.95
CA SER A 164 7.45 1.02 -7.88
C SER A 164 6.55 -0.15 -8.26
N TRP A 165 6.96 -1.34 -7.85
CA TRP A 165 6.18 -2.57 -8.01
C TRP A 165 6.13 -3.34 -6.70
N ASN A 166 5.01 -4.00 -6.44
CA ASN A 166 4.92 -5.07 -5.46
C ASN A 166 5.24 -6.39 -6.16
N ILE A 167 6.26 -7.09 -5.66
CA ILE A 167 6.67 -8.39 -6.19
C ILE A 167 6.29 -9.46 -5.17
N THR A 168 5.45 -10.41 -5.58
CA THR A 168 5.02 -11.53 -4.76
C THR A 168 5.71 -12.81 -5.21
N ALA A 169 6.44 -13.44 -4.28
CA ALA A 169 7.17 -14.68 -4.51
C ALA A 169 6.24 -15.90 -4.66
N PRO A 170 6.60 -16.88 -5.50
CA PRO A 170 5.88 -18.14 -5.61
C PRO A 170 5.86 -18.93 -4.29
N ASP A 171 4.98 -19.93 -4.23
CA ASP A 171 4.79 -20.81 -3.07
C ASP A 171 5.98 -21.76 -2.83
N SER A 172 6.78 -22.01 -3.86
CA SER A 172 7.90 -22.95 -3.83
C SER A 172 9.25 -22.24 -3.95
N LEU A 173 10.27 -22.87 -3.37
CA LEU A 173 11.66 -22.46 -3.55
C LEU A 173 12.02 -22.53 -5.03
N SER A 174 12.50 -21.42 -5.57
CA SER A 174 12.79 -21.27 -6.98
C SER A 174 13.72 -20.08 -7.19
N THR A 175 14.44 -20.12 -8.30
CA THR A 175 15.17 -18.96 -8.84
C THR A 175 14.36 -18.45 -10.01
N GLY A 176 13.99 -17.17 -9.97
CA GLY A 176 13.25 -16.54 -11.06
C GLY A 176 14.00 -15.36 -11.64
N LEU A 177 13.65 -15.00 -12.88
CA LEU A 177 14.19 -13.83 -13.57
C LEU A 177 13.11 -12.75 -13.62
N LEU A 178 13.46 -11.54 -13.16
CA LEU A 178 12.72 -10.32 -13.40
C LEU A 178 13.32 -9.63 -14.63
N THR A 179 12.48 -9.24 -15.58
CA THR A 179 12.89 -8.49 -16.77
C THR A 179 12.28 -7.10 -16.71
N LEU A 180 13.13 -6.09 -16.60
CA LEU A 180 12.76 -4.68 -16.70
C LEU A 180 12.94 -4.23 -18.14
N LYS A 181 11.85 -3.76 -18.75
CA LYS A 181 11.84 -3.17 -20.10
C LYS A 181 11.52 -1.68 -19.97
N VAL A 182 12.31 -0.84 -20.63
CA VAL A 182 12.07 0.60 -20.70
C VAL A 182 11.76 0.96 -22.15
N TYR A 183 10.65 1.67 -22.34
CA TYR A 183 10.10 2.05 -23.64
C TYR A 183 10.13 3.57 -23.78
N LYS A 184 10.40 4.06 -24.99
CA LYS A 184 10.16 5.45 -25.38
C LYS A 184 8.74 5.56 -25.95
N LEU A 185 7.91 6.35 -25.30
CA LEU A 185 6.60 6.73 -25.80
C LEU A 185 6.80 7.90 -26.76
N TYR A 186 6.26 7.79 -27.97
CA TYR A 186 6.32 8.88 -28.97
C TYR A 186 4.96 9.55 -29.16
N GLN A 187 3.87 8.91 -28.71
CA GLN A 187 2.49 9.36 -28.85
C GLN A 187 1.64 8.85 -27.66
N GLU A 188 0.63 9.61 -27.28
CA GLU A 188 -0.43 9.17 -26.36
C GLU A 188 -1.25 8.08 -27.08
N ASN A 189 -1.47 6.91 -26.46
CA ASN A 189 -2.14 5.70 -27.01
C ASN A 189 -1.31 4.72 -27.87
N VAL A 190 0.00 4.59 -27.66
CA VAL A 190 0.74 3.48 -28.29
C VAL A 190 0.58 2.18 -27.49
N ASP A 191 0.21 1.11 -28.18
CA ASP A 191 0.19 -0.26 -27.64
C ASP A 191 1.62 -0.73 -27.29
N LEU A 192 1.88 -0.89 -25.99
CA LEU A 192 3.18 -1.28 -25.44
C LEU A 192 3.63 -2.68 -25.91
N ASP A 193 2.70 -3.56 -26.26
CA ASP A 193 3.02 -4.93 -26.66
C ASP A 193 3.68 -5.00 -28.04
N ASN A 194 3.50 -3.96 -28.87
CA ASN A 194 4.03 -3.88 -30.23
C ASN A 194 5.29 -3.00 -30.34
N LEU A 195 5.69 -2.32 -29.27
CA LEU A 195 6.88 -1.48 -29.24
C LEU A 195 8.14 -2.31 -28.93
N ALA A 196 9.22 -2.04 -29.65
CA ALA A 196 10.53 -2.55 -29.24
C ALA A 196 11.03 -1.77 -28.01
N PRO A 197 11.45 -2.44 -26.92
CA PRO A 197 11.99 -1.75 -25.77
C PRO A 197 13.33 -1.09 -26.13
N THR A 198 13.51 0.15 -25.66
CA THR A 198 14.76 0.91 -25.85
C THR A 198 15.87 0.36 -24.96
N TRP A 199 15.51 -0.19 -23.80
CA TRP A 199 16.44 -0.85 -22.90
C TRP A 199 15.79 -2.06 -22.23
N VAL A 200 16.59 -3.12 -22.02
CA VAL A 200 16.16 -4.34 -21.34
C VAL A 200 17.24 -4.76 -20.34
N GLY A 201 16.84 -4.87 -19.07
CA GLY A 201 17.66 -5.42 -18.00
C GLY A 201 17.01 -6.65 -17.37
N THR A 202 17.84 -7.56 -16.88
CA THR A 202 17.39 -8.79 -16.22
C THR A 202 18.01 -8.92 -14.85
N ILE A 203 17.21 -9.27 -13.86
CA ILE A 203 17.60 -9.44 -12.46
C ILE A 203 17.21 -10.85 -12.04
N GLN A 204 18.14 -11.57 -11.41
CA GLN A 204 17.84 -12.88 -10.82
C GLN A 204 17.46 -12.70 -9.36
N VAL A 205 16.36 -13.34 -8.94
CA VAL A 205 15.88 -13.32 -7.56
C VAL A 205 15.70 -14.76 -7.07
N ASP A 206 16.29 -15.07 -5.92
CA ASP A 206 16.20 -16.39 -5.31
C ASP A 206 15.12 -16.42 -4.22
N VAL A 207 14.19 -17.36 -4.33
CA VAL A 207 13.18 -17.63 -3.31
C VAL A 207 13.74 -18.68 -2.35
N ILE A 208 14.17 -18.24 -1.17
CA ILE A 208 14.81 -19.08 -0.17
C ILE A 208 13.96 -19.20 1.09
N GLN A 209 13.99 -20.37 1.71
CA GLN A 209 13.46 -20.53 3.05
C GLN A 209 14.47 -19.91 4.02
N TYR A 210 14.09 -18.80 4.66
CA TYR A 210 14.92 -18.23 5.72
C TYR A 210 14.97 -19.23 6.87
N THR A 211 16.05 -19.99 6.94
CA THR A 211 16.44 -20.63 8.18
C THR A 211 17.15 -19.53 8.96
N PRO A 212 16.58 -19.04 10.08
CA PRO A 212 17.27 -18.06 10.91
C PRO A 212 18.65 -18.61 11.21
N THR A 213 19.67 -18.02 10.58
CA THR A 213 21.04 -18.31 10.96
C THR A 213 21.11 -17.83 12.39
N PRO A 214 21.36 -18.71 13.38
CA PRO A 214 21.37 -18.30 14.77
C PRO A 214 22.36 -17.14 14.89
N GLN A 215 21.83 -15.93 15.07
CA GLN A 215 22.63 -14.73 15.18
C GLN A 215 23.55 -14.94 16.37
N LYS A 216 24.85 -15.02 16.10
CA LYS A 216 25.86 -14.97 17.14
C LYS A 216 25.82 -13.56 17.70
N LEU A 217 24.97 -13.34 18.72
CA LEU A 217 24.78 -12.02 19.32
C LEU A 217 26.16 -11.46 19.72
N PRO A 218 26.48 -10.20 19.37
CA PRO A 218 27.64 -9.53 19.91
C PRO A 218 27.50 -9.51 21.43
N MET A 219 28.56 -9.92 22.10
CA MET A 219 28.64 -9.98 23.56
C MET A 219 28.61 -8.53 24.09
N ILE A 220 27.41 -8.01 24.34
CA ILE A 220 27.19 -6.70 24.95
C ILE A 220 27.71 -6.81 26.39
N ALA A 221 28.66 -5.94 26.74
CA ALA A 221 29.13 -5.81 28.12
C ALA A 221 27.93 -5.61 29.06
N PRO A 222 27.91 -6.25 30.24
CA PRO A 222 26.73 -6.28 31.11
C PRO A 222 26.35 -4.86 31.54
N THR A 223 25.33 -4.31 30.90
CA THR A 223 24.62 -3.13 31.38
C THR A 223 23.96 -3.51 32.71
N PRO A 224 24.06 -2.68 33.77
CA PRO A 224 23.43 -2.97 35.04
C PRO A 224 21.92 -3.22 34.87
N SER A 225 21.47 -4.27 35.53
CA SER A 225 20.14 -4.85 35.41
C SER A 225 19.04 -3.85 35.73
N ILE A 226 18.16 -3.60 34.75
CA ILE A 226 16.91 -2.82 34.85
C ILE A 226 15.94 -3.42 35.90
N THR A 227 16.19 -4.65 36.36
CA THR A 227 15.37 -5.41 37.31
C THR A 227 15.26 -4.77 38.69
N GLN A 228 16.08 -3.77 39.05
CA GLN A 228 15.95 -3.07 40.32
C GLN A 228 14.98 -1.87 40.31
N ARG A 229 14.47 -1.42 39.15
CA ARG A 229 13.56 -0.26 39.10
C ARG A 229 12.06 -0.57 39.12
N ILE A 230 11.66 -1.85 39.09
CA ILE A 230 10.24 -2.24 38.92
C ILE A 230 9.55 -2.55 40.27
N VAL A 231 10.28 -2.59 41.39
CA VAL A 231 9.72 -2.98 42.69
C VAL A 231 9.15 -1.79 43.50
N ASP A 232 9.43 -0.53 43.11
CA ASP A 232 9.14 0.62 43.97
C ASP A 232 7.90 1.47 43.60
N GLU A 233 7.20 1.25 42.48
CA GLU A 233 5.99 2.03 42.16
C GLU A 233 4.76 1.20 41.73
N PRO A 234 4.00 0.64 42.69
CA PRO A 234 2.73 -0.05 42.41
C PRO A 234 1.62 0.86 41.85
N VAL A 235 1.79 2.19 41.89
CA VAL A 235 0.78 3.16 41.46
C VAL A 235 0.67 3.24 39.93
N SER A 236 1.75 2.98 39.19
CA SER A 236 1.76 3.08 37.71
C SER A 236 0.98 1.95 37.03
N PHE A 237 0.94 0.75 37.62
CA PHE A 237 0.30 -0.41 36.99
C PHE A 237 -1.24 -0.35 37.07
N ILE A 238 -1.76 0.18 38.18
CA ILE A 238 -3.20 0.43 38.35
C ILE A 238 -3.68 1.48 37.35
N GLY A 239 -2.87 2.51 37.08
CA GLY A 239 -3.18 3.53 36.07
C GLY A 239 -3.34 2.97 34.66
N ILE A 240 -2.43 2.09 34.24
CA ILE A 240 -2.49 1.46 32.90
C ILE A 240 -3.74 0.58 32.77
N ILE A 241 -4.07 -0.21 33.79
CA ILE A 241 -5.27 -1.06 33.77
C ILE A 241 -6.55 -0.21 33.70
N LEU A 242 -6.63 0.90 34.45
CA LEU A 242 -7.79 1.81 34.40
C LEU A 242 -7.95 2.46 33.02
N ILE A 243 -6.86 2.86 32.36
CA ILE A 243 -6.91 3.44 31.00
C ILE A 243 -7.48 2.41 30.01
N PHE A 244 -7.06 1.15 30.09
CA PHE A 244 -7.60 0.09 29.23
C PHE A 244 -9.09 -0.19 29.48
N ILE A 245 -9.54 -0.17 30.73
CA ILE A 245 -10.96 -0.38 31.07
C ILE A 245 -11.82 0.78 30.54
N VAL A 246 -11.37 2.03 30.72
CA VAL A 246 -12.11 3.21 30.22
C VAL A 246 -12.14 3.23 28.69
N GLY A 247 -11.02 2.91 28.03
CA GLY A 247 -10.95 2.85 26.56
C GLY A 247 -11.88 1.79 25.97
N THR A 248 -11.87 0.58 26.52
CA THR A 248 -12.73 -0.51 26.03
C THR A 248 -14.22 -0.24 26.25
N ALA A 249 -14.57 0.40 27.38
CA ALA A 249 -15.95 0.84 27.65
C ALA A 249 -16.41 1.92 26.65
N GLY A 250 -15.54 2.88 26.31
CA GLY A 250 -15.85 3.93 25.33
C GLY A 250 -16.15 3.37 23.93
N VAL A 251 -15.33 2.44 23.45
CA VAL A 251 -15.55 1.76 22.16
C VAL A 251 -16.87 0.98 22.15
N LEU A 252 -17.19 0.30 23.24
CA LEU A 252 -18.44 -0.46 23.36
C LEU A 252 -19.66 0.46 23.32
N ILE A 253 -19.62 1.61 24.00
CA ILE A 253 -20.71 2.60 23.97
C ILE A 253 -20.90 3.14 22.55
N ALA A 254 -19.82 3.55 21.87
CA ALA A 254 -19.88 4.03 20.49
C ALA A 254 -20.49 3.00 19.53
N TYR A 255 -20.09 1.74 19.67
CA TYR A 255 -20.65 0.63 18.89
C TYR A 255 -22.16 0.44 19.13
N LEU A 256 -22.61 0.52 20.38
CA LEU A 256 -24.02 0.39 20.71
C LEU A 256 -24.85 1.56 20.14
N THR A 257 -24.33 2.78 20.18
CA THR A 257 -24.98 3.96 19.59
C THR A 257 -25.09 3.85 18.08
N TYR A 258 -24.02 3.41 17.41
CA TYR A 258 -24.01 3.14 15.97
C TYR A 258 -25.11 2.14 15.57
N LYS A 259 -25.22 1.04 16.31
CA LYS A 259 -26.23 0.00 16.06
C LYS A 259 -27.67 0.52 16.22
N GLN A 260 -27.93 1.38 17.20
CA GLN A 260 -29.25 2.00 17.36
C GLN A 260 -29.61 2.93 16.20
N ASN A 261 -28.65 3.69 15.67
CA ASN A 261 -28.87 4.58 14.54
C ASN A 261 -29.19 3.79 13.25
N GLN A 262 -28.53 2.66 13.04
CA GLN A 262 -28.85 1.76 11.91
C GLN A 262 -30.28 1.23 11.97
N GLN A 263 -30.77 0.86 13.17
CA GLN A 263 -32.15 0.40 13.33
C GLN A 263 -33.18 1.50 13.07
N LYS A 264 -32.91 2.75 13.47
CA LYS A 264 -33.77 3.89 13.15
C LYS A 264 -33.85 4.12 11.63
N LYS A 265 -32.71 4.08 10.92
CA LYS A 265 -32.68 4.23 9.45
C LYS A 265 -33.47 3.13 8.74
N ALA A 266 -33.34 1.87 9.17
CA ALA A 266 -34.12 0.76 8.62
C ALA A 266 -35.64 0.92 8.87
N ALA A 267 -36.03 1.40 10.06
CA ALA A 267 -37.44 1.65 10.37
C ALA A 267 -38.03 2.81 9.54
N LEU A 268 -37.25 3.87 9.30
CA LEU A 268 -37.65 4.98 8.42
C LEU A 268 -37.74 4.55 6.95
N ALA A 269 -36.82 3.72 6.46
CA ALA A 269 -36.88 3.16 5.11
C ALA A 269 -38.10 2.23 4.88
N THR A 270 -38.64 1.64 5.95
CA THR A 270 -39.82 0.76 5.87
C THR A 270 -41.14 1.53 5.88
N ALA A 271 -41.14 2.82 6.27
CA ALA A 271 -42.36 3.61 6.47
C ALA A 271 -42.80 4.44 5.25
N GLY A 272 -42.03 4.47 4.16
CA GLY A 272 -42.35 5.22 2.95
C GLY A 272 -42.13 4.40 1.69
N SER A 273 -43.16 3.69 1.23
CA SER A 273 -43.19 3.09 -0.10
C SER A 273 -44.55 3.41 -0.74
N PRO A 274 -44.60 4.42 -1.63
CA PRO A 274 -45.52 4.44 -2.74
C PRO A 274 -44.79 4.07 -4.04
N GLU A 275 -45.40 3.14 -4.75
CA GLU A 275 -45.29 2.86 -6.19
C GLU A 275 -43.93 2.53 -6.80
N ALA A 276 -43.82 1.24 -7.15
CA ALA A 276 -42.83 0.63 -8.00
C ALA A 276 -42.70 1.35 -9.36
N SER A 277 -41.69 2.19 -9.47
CA SER A 277 -41.04 2.48 -10.74
C SER A 277 -40.06 1.34 -11.03
N THR A 278 -40.25 0.69 -12.17
CA THR A 278 -39.36 -0.33 -12.74
C THR A 278 -37.89 0.10 -12.67
N PRO A 279 -36.95 -0.81 -12.38
CA PRO A 279 -35.52 -0.51 -12.34
C PRO A 279 -35.07 -0.04 -13.71
N SER A 280 -35.00 1.27 -13.89
CA SER A 280 -34.38 1.92 -15.02
C SER A 280 -32.93 1.43 -15.06
N THR A 281 -32.60 0.66 -16.09
CA THR A 281 -31.24 0.58 -16.65
C THR A 281 -30.83 1.99 -17.05
N LEU A 282 -30.48 2.81 -16.05
CA LEU A 282 -29.86 4.10 -16.24
C LEU A 282 -28.61 3.88 -17.09
N ASP A 283 -28.55 4.64 -18.17
CA ASP A 283 -27.60 4.45 -19.26
C ASP A 283 -26.18 4.51 -18.70
N THR A 284 -25.36 3.50 -19.05
CA THR A 284 -23.94 3.45 -18.66
C THR A 284 -23.22 4.72 -19.11
N THR A 285 -23.72 5.34 -20.19
CA THR A 285 -23.25 6.61 -20.73
C THR A 285 -23.37 7.77 -19.73
N GLU A 286 -24.47 7.86 -18.98
CA GLU A 286 -24.68 8.94 -17.99
C GLU A 286 -23.73 8.82 -16.80
N GLN A 287 -23.47 7.60 -16.33
CA GLN A 287 -22.50 7.34 -15.25
C GLN A 287 -21.08 7.75 -15.67
N ILE A 288 -20.69 7.44 -16.91
CA ILE A 288 -19.38 7.82 -17.46
C ILE A 288 -19.27 9.35 -17.55
N GLN A 289 -20.31 10.04 -18.00
CA GLN A 289 -20.34 11.50 -18.08
C GLN A 289 -20.23 12.16 -16.70
N LEU A 290 -21.01 11.70 -15.72
CA LEU A 290 -20.94 12.20 -14.34
C LEU A 290 -19.56 11.96 -13.72
N PHE A 291 -18.95 10.80 -13.98
CA PHE A 291 -17.59 10.52 -13.54
C PHE A 291 -16.58 11.53 -14.13
N HIS A 292 -16.60 11.76 -15.44
CA HIS A 292 -15.69 12.73 -16.07
C HIS A 292 -15.89 14.15 -15.56
N LEU A 293 -17.15 14.56 -15.32
CA LEU A 293 -17.46 15.87 -14.73
C LEU A 293 -16.86 16.03 -13.33
N LEU A 294 -16.99 15.00 -12.47
CA LEU A 294 -16.42 15.03 -11.13
C LEU A 294 -14.88 15.03 -11.17
N ASP A 295 -14.27 14.22 -12.03
CA ASP A 295 -12.81 14.12 -12.12
C ASP A 295 -12.17 15.43 -12.63
N GLN A 296 -12.81 16.10 -13.59
CA GLN A 296 -12.28 17.31 -14.23
C GLN A 296 -12.56 18.60 -13.45
N HIS A 297 -13.70 18.70 -12.76
CA HIS A 297 -14.18 19.98 -12.22
C HIS A 297 -14.26 20.06 -10.70
N TYR A 298 -14.07 18.96 -9.99
CA TYR A 298 -13.98 18.97 -8.54
C TYR A 298 -12.53 18.80 -8.13
N SER A 299 -12.16 19.36 -6.98
CA SER A 299 -10.95 19.02 -6.23
C SER A 299 -11.26 17.97 -5.15
N ASP A 300 -10.23 17.33 -4.56
CA ASP A 300 -10.43 16.36 -3.46
C ASP A 300 -11.28 16.93 -2.30
N GLN A 301 -11.05 18.21 -1.94
CA GLN A 301 -11.79 18.87 -0.87
C GLN A 301 -13.25 19.15 -1.23
N GLU A 302 -13.52 19.52 -2.48
CA GLU A 302 -14.89 19.70 -2.97
C GLU A 302 -15.61 18.33 -3.04
N LEU A 303 -14.90 17.27 -3.45
CA LEU A 303 -15.46 15.92 -3.49
C LEU A 303 -15.82 15.40 -2.09
N ARG A 304 -15.01 15.71 -1.06
CA ARG A 304 -15.36 15.45 0.35
C ARG A 304 -16.61 16.19 0.79
N THR A 305 -16.74 17.45 0.38
CA THR A 305 -17.92 18.29 0.70
C THR A 305 -19.16 17.72 0.02
N LEU A 306 -19.06 17.35 -1.26
CA LEU A 306 -20.13 16.72 -2.02
C LEU A 306 -20.58 15.39 -1.37
N CYS A 307 -19.62 14.55 -0.93
CA CYS A 307 -19.95 13.31 -0.21
C CYS A 307 -20.70 13.59 1.09
N PHE A 308 -20.26 14.59 1.86
CA PHE A 308 -20.93 15.00 3.10
C PHE A 308 -22.38 15.44 2.84
N GLU A 309 -22.63 16.25 1.82
CA GLU A 309 -23.98 16.71 1.44
C GLU A 309 -24.88 15.55 1.00
N LEU A 310 -24.33 14.58 0.28
CA LEU A 310 -25.02 13.35 -0.14
C LEU A 310 -25.15 12.32 1.00
N SER A 311 -24.68 12.64 2.21
CA SER A 311 -24.63 11.76 3.38
C SER A 311 -23.87 10.45 3.11
N VAL A 312 -22.81 10.52 2.33
CA VAL A 312 -21.84 9.44 2.05
C VAL A 312 -20.55 9.75 2.79
N ASP A 313 -20.00 8.78 3.52
CA ASP A 313 -18.70 8.96 4.16
C ASP A 313 -17.58 8.85 3.10
N TYR A 314 -16.79 9.91 2.96
CA TYR A 314 -15.70 9.95 1.98
C TYR A 314 -14.63 8.91 2.27
N ASP A 315 -14.36 8.65 3.55
CA ASP A 315 -13.28 7.75 3.95
C ASP A 315 -13.68 6.27 3.76
N ASP A 316 -14.98 5.97 3.69
CA ASP A 316 -15.52 4.63 3.39
C ASP A 316 -15.45 4.24 1.90
N LEU A 317 -15.25 5.19 0.98
CA LEU A 317 -15.13 4.88 -0.44
C LEU A 317 -13.87 4.04 -0.71
N PRO A 318 -13.94 2.91 -1.44
CA PRO A 318 -12.76 2.11 -1.72
C PRO A 318 -11.82 2.84 -2.69
N TYR A 319 -10.55 2.45 -2.66
CA TYR A 319 -9.45 2.98 -3.47
C TYR A 319 -8.96 4.39 -3.11
N PRO A 320 -7.64 4.58 -2.99
CA PRO A 320 -7.05 5.90 -2.82
C PRO A 320 -7.05 6.70 -4.14
N GLY A 321 -7.01 8.02 -4.01
CA GLY A 321 -6.92 8.95 -5.14
C GLY A 321 -8.27 9.52 -5.58
N GLN A 322 -8.28 10.81 -5.90
CA GLN A 322 -9.50 11.58 -6.21
C GLN A 322 -10.32 10.96 -7.36
N ALA A 323 -9.68 10.63 -8.49
CA ALA A 323 -10.35 10.02 -9.64
C ALA A 323 -11.04 8.70 -9.28
N ASN A 324 -10.36 7.86 -8.48
CA ASN A 324 -10.92 6.58 -8.04
C ASN A 324 -12.08 6.79 -7.06
N LYS A 325 -11.97 7.75 -6.14
CA LYS A 325 -13.05 8.14 -5.22
C LYS A 325 -14.27 8.68 -5.97
N ALA A 326 -14.08 9.51 -6.99
CA ALA A 326 -15.17 10.00 -7.83
C ALA A 326 -15.88 8.84 -8.57
N ARG A 327 -15.11 7.91 -9.14
CA ARG A 327 -15.65 6.71 -9.80
C ARG A 327 -16.50 5.86 -8.84
N GLU A 328 -15.98 5.60 -7.64
CA GLU A 328 -16.69 4.80 -6.64
C GLU A 328 -17.92 5.51 -6.08
N LEU A 329 -17.89 6.84 -5.92
CA LEU A 329 -19.05 7.63 -5.53
C LEU A 329 -20.19 7.46 -6.54
N VAL A 330 -19.91 7.60 -7.84
CA VAL A 330 -20.90 7.41 -8.91
C VAL A 330 -21.43 5.98 -8.90
N ALA A 331 -20.56 4.97 -8.81
CA ALA A 331 -20.95 3.57 -8.78
C ALA A 331 -21.81 3.22 -7.56
N LEU A 332 -21.48 3.77 -6.38
CA LEU A 332 -22.21 3.58 -5.14
C LEU A 332 -23.61 4.20 -5.20
N LEU A 333 -23.73 5.42 -5.74
CA LEU A 333 -25.03 6.08 -5.90
C LEU A 333 -25.88 5.44 -7.00
N ALA A 334 -25.27 4.94 -8.08
CA ALA A 334 -25.95 4.16 -9.11
C ALA A 334 -26.59 2.88 -8.54
N ARG A 335 -25.83 2.10 -7.75
CA ARG A 335 -26.35 0.88 -7.11
C ARG A 335 -27.52 1.16 -6.16
N ASN A 336 -27.55 2.35 -5.56
CA ASN A 336 -28.59 2.78 -4.63
C ASN A 336 -29.75 3.52 -5.31
N GLY A 337 -29.71 3.71 -6.63
CA GLY A 337 -30.73 4.49 -7.36
C GLY A 337 -30.75 5.98 -7.01
N ARG A 338 -29.64 6.53 -6.48
CA ARG A 338 -29.50 7.92 -6.01
C ARG A 338 -28.72 8.83 -6.97
N LEU A 339 -28.56 8.44 -8.24
CA LEU A 339 -27.85 9.27 -9.24
C LEU A 339 -28.52 10.62 -9.46
N GLY A 340 -29.85 10.69 -9.41
CA GLY A 340 -30.57 11.96 -9.56
C GLY A 340 -30.23 12.99 -8.47
N GLU A 341 -29.95 12.54 -7.24
CA GLU A 341 -29.50 13.42 -6.15
C GLU A 341 -28.12 14.01 -6.45
N LEU A 342 -27.20 13.19 -6.97
CA LEU A 342 -25.86 13.62 -7.39
C LEU A 342 -25.96 14.68 -8.51
N THR A 343 -26.72 14.39 -9.57
CA THR A 343 -26.90 15.34 -10.69
C THR A 343 -27.49 16.66 -10.21
N THR A 344 -28.52 16.61 -9.34
CA THR A 344 -29.14 17.82 -8.76
C THR A 344 -28.13 18.63 -7.95
N GLN A 345 -27.25 17.98 -7.20
CA GLN A 345 -26.24 18.67 -6.41
C GLN A 345 -25.15 19.30 -7.29
N ILE A 346 -24.65 18.56 -8.30
CA ILE A 346 -23.64 19.10 -9.23
C ILE A 346 -24.22 20.30 -9.99
N GLN A 347 -25.48 20.24 -10.42
CA GLN A 347 -26.14 21.33 -11.12
C GLN A 347 -26.32 22.57 -10.23
N ARG A 348 -26.57 22.38 -8.92
CA ARG A 348 -26.62 23.47 -7.94
C ARG A 348 -25.26 24.13 -7.76
N ASP A 349 -24.20 23.34 -7.65
CA ASP A 349 -22.85 23.82 -7.33
C ASP A 349 -22.16 24.46 -8.55
N ARG A 350 -22.50 23.96 -9.75
CA ARG A 350 -21.89 24.35 -11.03
C ARG A 350 -22.95 24.39 -12.15
N PRO A 351 -23.85 25.37 -12.16
CA PRO A 351 -24.94 25.45 -13.14
C PRO A 351 -24.47 25.58 -14.60
N THR A 352 -23.21 25.99 -14.83
CA THR A 352 -22.64 26.14 -16.17
C THR A 352 -22.19 24.81 -16.81
N LEU A 353 -22.06 23.73 -16.04
CA LEU A 353 -21.54 22.44 -16.54
C LEU A 353 -22.60 21.56 -17.19
N PHE A 354 -23.87 21.83 -16.93
CA PHE A 354 -24.98 21.24 -17.65
C PHE A 354 -25.47 22.31 -18.61
N PRO A 355 -25.09 22.26 -19.91
CA PRO A 355 -25.89 22.93 -20.91
C PRO A 355 -27.30 22.42 -20.68
N LEU A 356 -28.22 23.31 -20.30
CA LEU A 356 -29.63 22.99 -20.46
C LEU A 356 -29.71 22.55 -21.92
N ASP A 357 -30.13 21.30 -22.16
CA ASP A 357 -30.66 20.93 -23.45
C ASP A 357 -31.90 21.81 -23.63
N ASP A 358 -31.64 23.09 -23.94
CA ASP A 358 -32.52 24.01 -24.61
C ASP A 358 -32.50 23.61 -26.08
N SER A 359 -32.67 22.31 -26.34
CA SER A 359 -33.32 21.85 -27.55
C SER A 359 -34.74 22.36 -27.42
N GLY A 360 -34.89 23.66 -27.66
CA GLY A 360 -36.14 24.30 -27.88
C GLY A 360 -36.84 23.45 -28.92
N ASP A 361 -37.92 22.80 -28.49
CA ASP A 361 -39.08 22.58 -29.32
C ASP A 361 -39.59 23.98 -29.75
N ASP A 362 -38.79 24.69 -30.55
CA ASP A 362 -39.23 25.79 -31.39
C ASP A 362 -39.94 25.14 -32.59
N GLU A 363 -41.14 24.62 -32.34
CA GLU A 363 -42.11 24.20 -33.37
C GLU A 363 -43.06 25.34 -33.72
#